data_AF-A0A0G1ER75-F1
#
_entry.id   AF-A0A0G1ER75-F1
#
_cell.length_a   1.000
_cell.length_b   1.000
_cell.length_c   1.000
_cell.angle_alpha   90.00
_cell.angle_beta   90.00
_cell.angle_gamma   90.00
#
_symmetry.space_group_name_H-M   'P 1'
#
loop_
_entity.id
_entity.type
_entity.pdbx_description
1 polymer ?
#
loop_
_entity_poly.entity_id
_entity_poly.type
_entity_poly.pdbx_seq_one_letter_code
_entity_poly.pdbx_strand_id
1 'polypeptide(L)'
;MKKKKGSSPHRSQKKSLLMATQFLVGTGIGLVIVALVMSAYAYSFEERYKNLVYPGIEIAELSAGGLTRDAVISYWRERNSLFNKLSFTFTFEDSVATLSAESLNIGFDATLSATQAYSLGRSGNRLTDLYLKLKAQQEGIMLQPMFYWDETHLDELLNQLALEIDVEAENALFEFVDGRVTAFKPAKPGRKVDVVQIKRKFNETLATLPYAQTATNSLEFTLPVITQEPLIKTDQVNGYGLKVLLGQGESWFKGSIPGRIHNVALAASRINGVLIPPGTTFSFNDTVGDISAATGYKQAYVIKSGRTVLDDGGGVCQVSTTLFRAVLNSGLPIVERHAHSYRVGYYEQGGWKPGFDATVYAPSYDLKFTNNTPAHILIQAKTDTTNTHLTFELYGTSDGRSVELSNTQLWDSKPAPPDLYQDDPTLPVGTVKQVDWANSGIKAAFDYKVRKNSEVMFEKTFYSNFIPWQAVYLRGTKT
;
A
#
# COMPACT_ATOMS: atom_id res chain seq x y z
N MET A 1 33.90 108.80 -52.69
CA MET A 1 32.44 108.65 -52.94
C MET A 1 32.18 107.42 -53.81
N LYS A 2 31.53 106.38 -53.28
CA LYS A 2 30.52 105.59 -54.01
C LYS A 2 29.70 104.76 -53.01
N LYS A 3 28.41 105.11 -52.92
CA LYS A 3 27.37 104.54 -52.05
C LYS A 3 26.83 103.23 -52.62
N LYS A 4 26.49 102.33 -51.69
CA LYS A 4 25.33 101.41 -51.61
C LYS A 4 25.02 100.46 -52.78
N LYS A 5 24.72 99.21 -52.41
CA LYS A 5 23.34 98.68 -52.45
C LYS A 5 23.23 97.44 -51.55
N GLY A 6 22.42 97.55 -50.50
CA GLY A 6 22.02 96.41 -49.67
C GLY A 6 20.97 95.58 -50.40
N SER A 7 21.17 94.26 -50.42
CA SER A 7 20.19 93.27 -50.86
C SER A 7 19.31 92.86 -49.68
N SER A 8 17.99 92.87 -49.90
CA SER A 8 16.95 92.50 -48.93
C SER A 8 17.15 91.05 -48.42
N PRO A 9 17.20 90.79 -47.09
CA PRO A 9 17.42 89.45 -46.53
C PRO A 9 16.26 88.48 -46.79
N HIS A 10 15.08 89.00 -47.15
CA HIS A 10 13.83 88.25 -47.07
C HIS A 10 13.65 87.20 -48.19
N ARG A 11 14.35 87.37 -49.33
CA ARG A 11 14.24 86.48 -50.51
C ARG A 11 15.21 85.28 -50.46
N SER A 12 16.30 85.41 -49.70
CA SER A 12 17.33 84.36 -49.51
C SER A 12 16.81 83.26 -48.57
N GLN A 13 16.22 83.65 -47.43
CA GLN A 13 15.66 82.70 -46.47
C GLN A 13 14.52 81.83 -47.05
N LYS A 14 13.71 82.36 -47.96
CA LYS A 14 12.64 81.57 -48.61
C LYS A 14 13.21 80.48 -49.54
N LYS A 15 14.34 80.71 -50.21
CA LYS A 15 14.97 79.71 -51.10
C LYS A 15 15.68 78.62 -50.32
N SER A 16 16.36 78.95 -49.22
CA SER A 16 17.00 77.96 -48.34
C SER A 16 15.96 77.09 -47.64
N LEU A 17 14.83 77.68 -47.22
CA LEU A 17 13.71 76.94 -46.67
C LEU A 17 13.11 75.97 -47.70
N LEU A 18 12.91 76.42 -48.94
CA LEU A 18 12.38 75.58 -50.03
C LEU A 18 13.28 74.38 -50.36
N MET A 19 14.60 74.58 -50.41
CA MET A 19 15.56 73.50 -50.65
C MET A 19 15.66 72.51 -49.48
N ALA A 20 15.59 72.99 -48.24
CA ALA A 20 15.51 72.13 -47.06
C ALA A 20 14.21 71.30 -47.07
N THR A 21 13.08 71.89 -47.45
CA THR A 21 11.81 71.18 -47.61
C THR A 21 11.88 70.14 -48.73
N GLN A 22 12.48 70.45 -49.88
CA GLN A 22 12.65 69.49 -50.98
C GLN A 22 13.56 68.32 -50.60
N PHE A 23 14.64 68.57 -49.83
CA PHE A 23 15.50 67.52 -49.31
C PHE A 23 14.76 66.63 -48.29
N LEU A 24 14.01 67.21 -47.35
CA LEU A 24 13.19 66.48 -46.38
C LEU A 24 12.06 65.67 -47.04
N VAL A 25 11.45 66.20 -48.10
CA VAL A 25 10.46 65.49 -48.91
C VAL A 25 11.11 64.35 -49.69
N GLY A 26 12.29 64.57 -50.29
CA GLY A 26 13.05 63.54 -51.00
C GLY A 26 13.52 62.40 -50.10
N THR A 27 14.05 62.71 -48.91
CA THR A 27 14.41 61.70 -47.90
C THR A 27 13.18 61.00 -47.35
N GLY A 28 12.07 61.71 -47.14
CA GLY A 28 10.78 61.12 -46.77
C GLY A 28 10.28 60.12 -47.82
N ILE A 29 10.28 60.49 -49.10
CA ILE A 29 9.90 59.60 -50.21
C ILE A 29 10.85 58.39 -50.29
N GLY A 30 12.16 58.60 -50.13
CA GLY A 30 13.14 57.52 -50.09
C GLY A 30 12.90 56.53 -48.95
N LEU A 31 12.64 57.02 -47.73
CA LEU A 31 12.30 56.19 -46.57
C LEU A 31 11.00 55.40 -46.79
N VAL A 32 10.00 56.01 -47.44
CA VAL A 32 8.74 55.33 -47.79
C VAL A 32 8.99 54.22 -48.81
N ILE A 33 9.79 54.45 -49.86
CA ILE A 33 10.13 53.43 -50.85
C ILE A 33 10.87 52.26 -50.18
N VAL A 34 11.85 52.55 -49.33
CA VAL A 34 12.57 51.52 -48.56
C VAL A 34 11.61 50.74 -47.67
N ALA A 35 10.71 51.41 -46.95
CA ALA A 35 9.72 50.76 -46.11
C ALA A 35 8.76 49.86 -46.91
N LEU A 36 8.34 50.28 -48.12
CA LEU A 36 7.51 49.49 -49.01
C LEU A 36 8.24 48.24 -49.54
N VAL A 37 9.50 48.40 -49.95
CA VAL A 37 10.34 47.26 -50.39
C VAL A 37 10.56 46.28 -49.25
N MET A 38 10.87 46.77 -48.04
CA MET A 38 11.02 45.94 -46.84
C MET A 38 9.71 45.24 -46.47
N SER A 39 8.58 45.91 -46.60
CA SER A 39 7.25 45.33 -46.34
C SER A 39 6.88 44.27 -47.37
N ALA A 40 7.18 44.51 -48.66
CA ALA A 40 6.97 43.54 -49.73
C ALA A 40 7.86 42.31 -49.57
N TYR A 41 9.13 42.52 -49.19
CA TYR A 41 10.06 41.43 -48.86
C TYR A 41 9.54 40.61 -47.67
N ALA A 42 9.16 41.28 -46.57
CA ALA A 42 8.59 40.61 -45.39
C ALA A 42 7.34 39.81 -45.75
N TYR A 43 6.42 40.39 -46.52
CA TYR A 43 5.22 39.68 -47.01
C TYR A 43 5.58 38.46 -47.87
N SER A 44 6.53 38.61 -48.80
CA SER A 44 6.97 37.49 -49.65
C SER A 44 7.65 36.38 -48.85
N PHE A 45 8.37 36.74 -47.79
CA PHE A 45 9.00 35.81 -46.86
C PHE A 45 7.94 35.05 -46.06
N GLU A 46 6.96 35.75 -45.49
CA GLU A 46 5.83 35.13 -44.78
C GLU A 46 5.05 34.16 -45.68
N GLU A 47 4.74 34.56 -46.92
CA GLU A 47 3.99 33.70 -47.83
C GLU A 47 4.81 32.48 -48.29
N ARG A 48 6.12 32.64 -48.53
CA ARG A 48 7.03 31.53 -48.86
C ARG A 48 7.11 30.50 -47.73
N TYR A 49 7.17 30.95 -46.48
CA TYR A 49 7.31 30.08 -45.31
C TYR A 49 5.99 29.82 -44.58
N LYS A 50 4.85 30.12 -45.18
CA LYS A 50 3.53 29.97 -44.56
C LYS A 50 3.27 28.57 -44.01
N ASN A 51 3.67 27.53 -44.75
CA ASN A 51 3.51 26.12 -44.37
C ASN A 51 4.84 25.44 -44.02
N LEU A 52 5.91 26.21 -43.90
CA LEU A 52 7.27 25.71 -43.67
C LEU A 52 7.81 26.22 -42.34
N VAL A 53 8.66 25.42 -41.70
CA VAL A 53 9.48 25.89 -40.58
C VAL A 53 10.45 26.98 -41.09
N TYR A 54 10.67 28.03 -40.32
CA TYR A 54 11.57 29.11 -40.73
C TYR A 54 13.02 28.63 -40.86
N PRO A 55 13.82 29.22 -41.76
CA PRO A 55 15.22 28.83 -41.93
C PRO A 55 16.02 29.00 -40.63
N GLY A 56 16.98 28.11 -40.42
CA GLY A 56 17.87 28.14 -39.25
C GLY A 56 17.27 27.55 -37.96
N ILE A 57 16.09 26.93 -38.02
CA ILE A 57 15.56 26.12 -36.91
C ILE A 57 16.02 24.68 -37.09
N GLU A 58 16.58 24.12 -36.03
CA GLU A 58 17.07 22.74 -35.96
C GLU A 58 16.41 22.02 -34.78
N ILE A 59 16.17 20.71 -34.91
CA ILE A 59 15.70 19.85 -33.81
C ILE A 59 16.74 18.74 -33.65
N ALA A 60 17.60 18.85 -32.64
CA ALA A 60 18.80 18.03 -32.50
C ALA A 60 19.57 17.90 -33.85
N GLU A 61 19.65 16.70 -34.44
CA GLU A 61 20.33 16.45 -35.71
C GLU A 61 19.54 16.87 -36.97
N LEU A 62 18.25 17.17 -36.84
CA LEU A 62 17.38 17.52 -37.97
C LEU A 62 17.45 19.02 -38.27
N SER A 63 17.95 19.38 -39.46
CA SER A 63 17.77 20.73 -40.00
C SER A 63 16.32 20.91 -40.47
N ALA A 64 15.47 21.41 -39.57
CA ALA A 64 14.02 21.51 -39.79
C ALA A 64 13.64 22.70 -40.67
N GLY A 65 14.50 23.72 -40.76
CA GLY A 65 14.26 24.92 -41.55
C GLY A 65 13.92 24.62 -43.02
N GLY A 66 12.79 25.14 -43.50
CA GLY A 66 12.30 24.90 -44.86
C GLY A 66 11.48 23.62 -45.02
N LEU A 67 11.33 22.78 -44.00
CA LEU A 67 10.47 21.60 -44.03
C LEU A 67 9.03 21.93 -43.65
N THR A 68 8.07 21.14 -44.16
CA THR A 68 6.68 21.18 -43.68
C THR A 68 6.58 20.50 -42.31
N ARG A 69 5.52 20.81 -41.54
CA ARG A 69 5.23 20.09 -40.29
C ARG A 69 5.13 18.58 -40.50
N ASP A 70 4.48 18.15 -41.58
CA ASP A 70 4.32 16.72 -41.88
C ASP A 70 5.65 16.04 -42.21
N ALA A 71 6.59 16.74 -42.86
CA ALA A 71 7.93 16.23 -43.12
C ALA A 71 8.73 16.04 -41.82
N VAL A 72 8.64 17.01 -40.89
CA VAL A 72 9.25 16.90 -39.56
C VAL A 72 8.62 15.75 -38.75
N ILE A 73 7.29 15.61 -38.79
CA ILE A 73 6.58 14.50 -38.13
C ILE A 73 7.04 13.16 -38.70
N SER A 74 7.13 13.04 -40.03
CA SER A 74 7.52 11.81 -40.71
C SER A 74 8.94 11.40 -40.36
N TYR A 75 9.88 12.36 -40.30
CA TYR A 75 11.24 12.14 -39.86
C TYR A 75 11.31 11.52 -38.46
N TRP A 76 10.62 12.12 -37.48
CA TRP A 76 10.66 11.61 -36.10
C TRP A 76 9.92 10.27 -35.93
N ARG A 77 8.86 10.01 -36.70
CA ARG A 77 8.20 8.69 -36.73
C ARG A 77 9.12 7.62 -37.30
N GLU A 78 9.86 7.91 -38.37
CA GLU A 78 10.86 6.99 -38.91
C GLU A 78 12.00 6.77 -37.90
N ARG A 79 12.46 7.84 -37.24
CA ARG A 79 13.45 7.74 -36.15
C ARG A 79 12.95 6.87 -35.00
N ASN A 80 11.68 6.97 -34.62
CA ASN A 80 11.10 6.15 -33.55
C ASN A 80 11.12 4.65 -33.87
N SER A 81 11.08 4.25 -35.15
CA SER A 81 11.16 2.83 -35.53
C SER A 81 12.48 2.17 -35.11
N LEU A 82 13.52 2.95 -34.83
CA LEU A 82 14.79 2.45 -34.30
C LEU A 82 14.65 1.92 -32.86
N PHE A 83 13.69 2.44 -32.09
CA PHE A 83 13.41 1.95 -30.74
C PHE A 83 12.72 0.59 -30.76
N ASN A 84 12.03 0.19 -31.84
CA ASN A 84 11.26 -1.07 -31.88
C ASN A 84 12.10 -2.33 -31.59
N LYS A 85 13.41 -2.26 -31.82
CA LYS A 85 14.33 -3.39 -31.56
C LYS A 85 14.93 -3.37 -30.16
N LEU A 86 14.71 -2.31 -29.40
CA LEU A 86 15.28 -2.13 -28.07
C LEU A 86 14.45 -2.90 -27.03
N SER A 87 15.14 -3.68 -26.20
CA SER A 87 14.58 -4.34 -25.03
C SER A 87 15.28 -3.89 -23.75
N PHE A 88 14.56 -3.96 -22.65
CA PHE A 88 15.04 -3.67 -21.31
C PHE A 88 14.87 -4.93 -20.47
N THR A 89 15.99 -5.48 -19.99
CA THR A 89 16.01 -6.68 -19.17
C THR A 89 16.23 -6.30 -17.72
N PHE A 90 15.33 -6.71 -16.84
CA PHE A 90 15.38 -6.49 -15.40
C PHE A 90 15.79 -7.79 -14.71
N THR A 91 16.84 -7.75 -13.89
CA THR A 91 17.41 -8.96 -13.27
C THR A 91 17.56 -8.82 -11.76
N PHE A 92 17.27 -9.91 -11.03
CA PHE A 92 17.56 -10.08 -9.61
C PHE A 92 17.77 -11.56 -9.31
N GLU A 93 18.97 -11.96 -8.91
CA GLU A 93 19.33 -13.38 -8.70
C GLU A 93 18.93 -14.23 -9.92
N ASP A 94 17.97 -15.16 -9.77
CA ASP A 94 17.47 -16.03 -10.84
C ASP A 94 16.25 -15.44 -11.59
N SER A 95 15.65 -14.36 -11.07
CA SER A 95 14.49 -13.70 -11.69
C SER A 95 14.94 -12.79 -12.82
N VAL A 96 14.37 -13.01 -14.01
CA VAL A 96 14.63 -12.22 -15.22
C VAL A 96 13.32 -11.87 -15.88
N ALA A 97 13.13 -10.60 -16.20
CA ALA A 97 12.02 -10.12 -17.00
C ALA A 97 12.47 -9.14 -18.07
N THR A 98 11.76 -9.13 -19.20
CA THR A 98 12.11 -8.29 -20.34
C THR A 98 10.91 -7.50 -20.81
N LEU A 99 11.09 -6.19 -21.02
CA LEU A 99 10.13 -5.32 -21.68
C LEU A 99 10.69 -4.84 -23.01
N SER A 100 9.84 -4.75 -24.03
CA SER A 100 10.22 -4.10 -25.28
C SER A 100 9.97 -2.59 -25.16
N ALA A 101 10.76 -1.79 -25.89
CA ALA A 101 10.49 -0.37 -26.04
C ALA A 101 9.14 -0.11 -26.72
N GLU A 102 8.66 -1.05 -27.53
CA GLU A 102 7.33 -1.00 -28.14
C GLU A 102 6.21 -1.08 -27.08
N SER A 103 6.30 -2.00 -26.09
CA SER A 103 5.31 -2.08 -25.01
C SER A 103 5.30 -0.83 -24.14
N LEU A 104 6.45 -0.19 -23.98
CA LEU A 104 6.61 1.06 -23.25
C LEU A 104 6.26 2.31 -24.09
N ASN A 105 5.89 2.12 -25.37
CA ASN A 105 5.60 3.18 -26.33
C ASN A 105 6.69 4.27 -26.34
N ILE A 106 7.96 3.86 -26.33
CA ILE A 106 9.10 4.77 -26.25
C ILE A 106 9.30 5.49 -27.58
N GLY A 107 9.41 6.82 -27.55
CA GLY A 107 9.82 7.57 -28.73
C GLY A 107 9.88 9.06 -28.53
N PHE A 108 10.19 9.76 -29.62
CA PHE A 108 10.06 11.21 -29.72
C PHE A 108 8.62 11.59 -30.07
N ASP A 109 8.10 12.61 -29.38
CA ASP A 109 6.82 13.21 -29.74
C ASP A 109 7.02 14.06 -31.01
N ALA A 110 6.81 13.39 -32.14
CA ALA A 110 6.93 13.94 -33.47
C ALA A 110 6.00 15.14 -33.69
N THR A 111 4.79 15.09 -33.12
CA THR A 111 3.77 16.13 -33.30
C THR A 111 4.14 17.38 -32.51
N LEU A 112 4.55 17.22 -31.24
CA LEU A 112 4.96 18.32 -30.41
C LEU A 112 6.25 18.97 -30.94
N SER A 113 7.23 18.17 -31.35
CA SER A 113 8.49 18.66 -31.91
C SER A 113 8.26 19.49 -33.19
N ALA A 114 7.41 19.01 -34.11
CA ALA A 114 7.02 19.76 -35.30
C ALA A 114 6.23 21.03 -34.98
N THR A 115 5.35 20.98 -33.97
CA THR A 115 4.55 22.13 -33.53
C THR A 115 5.43 23.21 -32.91
N GLN A 116 6.39 22.85 -32.06
CA GLN A 116 7.35 23.78 -31.47
C GLN A 116 8.22 24.44 -32.54
N ALA A 117 8.82 23.65 -33.44
CA ALA A 117 9.63 24.18 -34.54
C ALA A 117 8.84 25.13 -35.45
N TYR A 118 7.60 24.78 -35.80
CA TYR A 118 6.77 25.64 -36.63
C TYR A 118 6.27 26.89 -35.90
N SER A 119 6.00 26.83 -34.59
CA SER A 119 5.49 27.98 -33.84
C SER A 119 6.54 29.06 -33.54
N LEU A 120 7.83 28.73 -33.59
CA LEU A 120 8.91 29.71 -33.43
C LEU A 120 8.80 30.82 -34.49
N GLY A 121 8.81 32.08 -34.02
CA GLY A 121 8.60 33.24 -34.89
C GLY A 121 7.15 33.43 -35.36
N ARG A 122 6.17 32.73 -34.74
CA ARG A 122 4.72 32.84 -35.01
C ARG A 122 3.91 33.03 -33.73
N SER A 123 4.47 33.70 -32.73
CA SER A 123 3.80 33.94 -31.43
C SER A 123 2.66 34.95 -31.52
N GLY A 124 2.61 35.75 -32.60
CA GLY A 124 1.67 36.87 -32.75
C GLY A 124 2.24 38.20 -32.26
N ASN A 125 3.37 38.18 -31.54
CA ASN A 125 4.13 39.37 -31.20
C ASN A 125 5.15 39.68 -32.30
N ARG A 126 4.85 40.70 -33.12
CA ARG A 126 5.65 41.06 -34.30
C ARG A 126 7.12 41.35 -34.02
N LEU A 127 7.45 41.93 -32.86
CA LEU A 127 8.83 42.27 -32.50
C LEU A 127 9.62 41.02 -32.09
N THR A 128 9.04 40.19 -31.22
CA THR A 128 9.63 38.91 -30.82
C THR A 128 9.78 37.97 -32.00
N ASP A 129 8.76 37.91 -32.86
CA ASP A 129 8.77 37.04 -34.04
C ASP A 129 9.85 37.45 -35.04
N LEU A 130 10.04 38.75 -35.26
CA LEU A 130 11.13 39.26 -36.11
C LEU A 130 12.51 38.93 -35.53
N TYR A 131 12.71 39.15 -34.21
CA TYR A 131 13.97 38.82 -33.54
C TYR A 131 14.29 37.33 -33.66
N LEU A 132 13.33 36.45 -33.39
CA LEU A 132 13.52 34.99 -33.47
C LEU A 132 13.87 34.54 -34.90
N LYS A 133 13.24 35.13 -35.93
CA LYS A 133 13.56 34.83 -37.34
C LYS A 133 14.98 35.23 -37.70
N LEU A 134 15.39 36.44 -37.32
CA LEU A 134 16.75 36.93 -37.58
C LEU A 134 17.80 36.11 -36.82
N LYS A 135 17.53 35.79 -35.54
CA LYS A 135 18.40 34.94 -34.73
C LYS A 135 18.53 33.55 -35.32
N ALA A 136 17.42 32.90 -35.68
CA ALA A 136 17.46 31.59 -36.35
C ALA A 136 18.30 31.64 -37.62
N GLN A 137 18.15 32.67 -38.45
CA GLN A 137 18.90 32.78 -39.71
C GLN A 137 20.40 33.06 -39.53
N GLN A 138 20.80 33.79 -38.47
CA GLN A 138 22.20 34.18 -38.25
C GLN A 138 22.97 33.20 -37.36
N GLU A 139 22.34 32.74 -36.27
CA GLU A 139 22.98 31.94 -35.22
C GLU A 139 22.43 30.51 -35.16
N GLY A 140 21.25 30.26 -35.75
CA GLY A 140 20.51 29.01 -35.54
C GLY A 140 19.70 29.01 -34.23
N ILE A 141 18.61 28.25 -34.22
CA ILE A 141 17.89 27.89 -32.98
C ILE A 141 17.80 26.38 -32.91
N MET A 142 18.51 25.81 -31.94
CA MET A 142 18.49 24.38 -31.67
C MET A 142 17.42 24.03 -30.65
N LEU A 143 16.43 23.26 -31.08
CA LEU A 143 15.40 22.65 -30.24
C LEU A 143 15.84 21.25 -29.81
N GLN A 144 15.42 20.86 -28.60
CA GLN A 144 15.55 19.48 -28.14
C GLN A 144 14.27 18.71 -28.49
N PRO A 145 14.36 17.53 -29.10
CA PRO A 145 13.19 16.71 -29.36
C PRO A 145 12.57 16.27 -28.04
N MET A 146 11.23 16.30 -27.95
CA MET A 146 10.54 15.85 -26.74
C MET A 146 10.45 14.33 -26.74
N PHE A 147 10.92 13.69 -25.67
CA PHE A 147 10.91 12.24 -25.51
C PHE A 147 9.79 11.80 -24.56
N TYR A 148 9.07 10.76 -24.92
CA TYR A 148 7.95 10.22 -24.14
C TYR A 148 8.03 8.70 -24.03
N TRP A 149 7.42 8.17 -22.95
CA TRP A 149 7.23 6.75 -22.71
C TRP A 149 6.09 6.53 -21.71
N ASP A 150 5.55 5.31 -21.65
CA ASP A 150 4.47 4.92 -20.75
C ASP A 150 5.00 4.18 -19.51
N GLU A 151 4.83 4.78 -18.34
CA GLU A 151 5.26 4.19 -17.06
C GLU A 151 4.45 2.96 -16.65
N THR A 152 3.21 2.82 -17.14
CA THR A 152 2.24 1.83 -16.66
C THR A 152 2.78 0.41 -16.78
N HIS A 153 3.35 0.08 -17.94
CA HIS A 153 3.88 -1.27 -18.20
C HIS A 153 5.13 -1.58 -17.36
N LEU A 154 5.94 -0.56 -17.04
CA LEU A 154 7.06 -0.75 -16.13
C LEU A 154 6.57 -0.96 -14.69
N ASP A 155 5.56 -0.22 -14.25
CA ASP A 155 4.94 -0.40 -12.94
C ASP A 155 4.34 -1.79 -12.77
N GLU A 156 3.60 -2.28 -13.76
CA GLU A 156 3.04 -3.62 -13.75
C GLU A 156 4.13 -4.70 -13.68
N LEU A 157 5.20 -4.56 -14.47
CA LEU A 157 6.33 -5.48 -14.41
C LEU A 157 7.00 -5.47 -13.03
N LEU A 158 7.32 -4.29 -12.51
CA LEU A 158 7.99 -4.16 -11.21
C LEU A 158 7.13 -4.70 -10.08
N ASN A 159 5.80 -4.53 -10.14
CA ASN A 159 4.88 -5.12 -9.19
C ASN A 159 4.84 -6.65 -9.28
N GLN A 160 4.89 -7.22 -10.49
CA GLN A 160 4.97 -8.68 -10.67
C GLN A 160 6.29 -9.23 -10.12
N LEU A 161 7.42 -8.59 -10.43
CA LEU A 161 8.73 -8.98 -9.89
C LEU A 161 8.78 -8.82 -8.37
N ALA A 162 8.13 -7.79 -7.81
CA ALA A 162 8.03 -7.60 -6.36
C ALA A 162 7.29 -8.76 -5.68
N LEU A 163 6.28 -9.38 -6.31
CA LEU A 163 5.59 -10.55 -5.73
C LEU A 163 6.51 -11.77 -5.56
N GLU A 164 7.57 -11.89 -6.36
CA GLU A 164 8.56 -12.96 -6.29
C GLU A 164 9.77 -12.60 -5.42
N ILE A 165 10.19 -11.33 -5.47
CA ILE A 165 11.41 -10.84 -4.84
C ILE A 165 11.17 -10.38 -3.40
N ASP A 166 10.04 -9.72 -3.14
CA ASP A 166 9.74 -9.17 -1.82
C ASP A 166 9.57 -10.31 -0.82
N VAL A 167 10.33 -10.24 0.27
CA VAL A 167 10.23 -11.15 1.41
C VAL A 167 10.01 -10.30 2.64
N GLU A 168 8.89 -10.50 3.30
CA GLU A 168 8.59 -9.82 4.56
C GLU A 168 9.62 -10.21 5.64
N ALA A 169 9.96 -9.25 6.50
CA ALA A 169 10.87 -9.51 7.60
C ALA A 169 10.23 -10.45 8.64
N GLU A 170 10.98 -11.43 9.13
CA GLU A 170 10.52 -12.34 10.18
C GLU A 170 10.96 -11.83 11.56
N ASN A 171 9.99 -11.54 12.43
CA ASN A 171 10.26 -11.14 13.82
C ASN A 171 10.86 -12.29 14.65
N ALA A 172 11.72 -11.95 15.61
CA ALA A 172 12.16 -12.91 16.62
C ALA A 172 10.99 -13.33 17.53
N LEU A 173 10.95 -14.62 17.88
CA LEU A 173 10.07 -15.16 18.92
C LEU A 173 10.89 -15.53 20.14
N PHE A 174 10.33 -15.32 21.32
CA PHE A 174 11.03 -15.51 22.58
C PHE A 174 10.37 -16.55 23.46
N GLU A 175 11.14 -17.08 24.40
CA GLU A 175 10.67 -17.97 25.46
C GLU A 175 11.14 -17.44 26.81
N PHE A 176 10.34 -17.66 27.85
CA PHE A 176 10.68 -17.30 29.23
C PHE A 176 11.01 -18.56 30.01
N VAL A 177 12.30 -18.83 30.26
CA VAL A 177 12.82 -20.04 30.92
C VAL A 177 13.66 -19.62 32.13
N ASP A 178 13.39 -20.23 33.29
CA ASP A 178 14.14 -20.01 34.54
C ASP A 178 14.33 -18.53 34.93
N GLY A 179 13.28 -17.71 34.74
CA GLY A 179 13.34 -16.29 35.08
C GLY A 179 14.04 -15.41 34.04
N ARG A 180 14.40 -15.96 32.87
CA ARG A 180 15.13 -15.26 31.81
C ARG A 180 14.45 -15.43 30.45
N VAL A 181 14.62 -14.42 29.61
CA VAL A 181 14.14 -14.47 28.23
C VAL A 181 15.25 -14.92 27.30
N THR A 182 14.96 -15.91 26.48
CA THR A 182 15.83 -16.41 25.42
C THR A 182 15.12 -16.32 24.08
N ALA A 183 15.87 -16.13 23.00
CA ALA A 183 15.31 -16.19 21.66
C ALA A 183 15.04 -17.65 21.29
N PHE A 184 13.78 -17.97 21.05
CA PHE A 184 13.33 -19.27 20.57
C PHE A 184 13.44 -19.37 19.04
N LYS A 185 13.12 -18.28 18.34
CA LYS A 185 13.31 -18.14 16.89
C LYS A 185 14.03 -16.82 16.60
N PRO A 186 15.20 -16.84 15.94
CA PRO A 186 15.90 -15.60 15.59
C PRO A 186 15.15 -14.82 14.51
N ALA A 187 15.24 -13.49 14.58
CA ALA A 187 14.72 -12.61 13.56
C ALA A 187 15.50 -12.75 12.25
N LYS A 188 14.80 -12.59 11.12
CA LYS A 188 15.43 -12.55 9.79
C LYS A 188 15.03 -11.28 9.06
N PRO A 189 15.99 -10.56 8.46
CA PRO A 189 15.66 -9.41 7.63
C PRO A 189 14.87 -9.84 6.40
N GLY A 190 13.90 -9.01 6.04
CA GLY A 190 13.19 -9.09 4.78
C GLY A 190 13.92 -8.29 3.70
N ARG A 191 13.34 -8.27 2.51
CA ARG A 191 13.80 -7.47 1.37
C ARG A 191 12.61 -6.97 0.57
N LYS A 192 12.75 -5.79 -0.02
CA LYS A 192 11.74 -5.19 -0.89
C LYS A 192 12.37 -4.52 -2.09
N VAL A 193 11.79 -4.67 -3.28
CA VAL A 193 12.24 -3.98 -4.50
C VAL A 193 12.18 -2.46 -4.30
N ASP A 194 13.29 -1.78 -4.59
CA ASP A 194 13.40 -0.32 -4.56
C ASP A 194 12.89 0.27 -5.89
N VAL A 195 11.56 0.29 -6.01
CA VAL A 195 10.83 0.79 -7.19
C VAL A 195 11.23 2.23 -7.52
N VAL A 196 11.47 3.06 -6.51
CA VAL A 196 11.85 4.47 -6.70
C VAL A 196 13.22 4.57 -7.35
N GLN A 197 14.20 3.83 -6.84
CA GLN A 197 15.55 3.86 -7.37
C GLN A 197 15.62 3.29 -8.79
N ILE A 198 14.92 2.19 -9.07
CA ILE A 198 14.96 1.59 -10.41
C ILE A 198 14.29 2.50 -11.44
N LYS A 199 13.14 3.12 -11.12
CA LYS A 199 12.50 4.10 -12.01
C LYS A 199 13.41 5.30 -12.29
N ARG A 200 14.10 5.80 -11.27
CA ARG A 200 15.07 6.90 -11.46
C ARG A 200 16.19 6.48 -12.42
N LYS A 201 16.81 5.31 -12.19
CA LYS A 201 17.85 4.76 -13.07
C LYS A 201 17.35 4.54 -14.50
N PHE A 202 16.11 4.08 -14.64
CA PHE A 202 15.45 3.86 -15.92
C PHE A 202 15.29 5.19 -16.67
N ASN A 203 14.70 6.21 -16.03
CA ASN A 203 14.55 7.55 -16.59
C ASN A 203 15.89 8.20 -16.98
N GLU A 204 16.90 8.10 -16.12
CA GLU A 204 18.25 8.59 -16.41
C GLU A 204 18.84 7.90 -17.65
N THR A 205 18.66 6.58 -17.76
CA THR A 205 19.10 5.81 -18.94
C THR A 205 18.36 6.24 -20.20
N LEU A 206 17.03 6.35 -20.13
CA LEU A 206 16.20 6.77 -21.26
C LEU A 206 16.58 8.17 -21.76
N ALA A 207 16.93 9.10 -20.87
CA ALA A 207 17.36 10.44 -21.24
C ALA A 207 18.67 10.46 -22.07
N THR A 208 19.48 9.41 -21.98
CA THR A 208 20.75 9.28 -22.74
C THR A 208 20.59 8.54 -24.07
N LEU A 209 19.53 7.74 -24.24
CA LEU A 209 19.26 6.96 -25.45
C LEU A 209 19.18 7.77 -26.76
N PRO A 210 18.53 8.95 -26.81
CA PRO A 210 18.43 9.77 -28.03
C PRO A 210 19.76 10.09 -28.72
N TYR A 211 20.86 10.13 -27.97
CA TYR A 211 22.18 10.56 -28.45
C TYR A 211 23.16 9.40 -28.67
N ALA A 212 22.79 8.20 -28.22
CA ALA A 212 23.67 7.06 -28.27
C ALA A 212 23.37 6.24 -29.54
N GLN A 213 24.33 6.18 -30.47
CA GLN A 213 24.35 5.12 -31.50
C GLN A 213 24.68 3.80 -30.79
N THR A 214 23.70 3.19 -30.11
CA THR A 214 23.95 1.94 -29.38
C THR A 214 23.90 0.76 -30.33
N ALA A 215 25.04 0.10 -30.48
CA ALA A 215 25.21 -1.18 -31.18
C ALA A 215 24.49 -2.36 -30.47
N THR A 216 23.86 -2.11 -29.32
CA THR A 216 23.20 -3.11 -28.48
C THR A 216 21.68 -2.90 -28.49
N ASN A 217 20.95 -3.95 -28.89
CA ASN A 217 19.49 -3.98 -28.90
C ASN A 217 18.87 -4.26 -27.52
N SER A 218 19.69 -4.39 -26.47
CA SER A 218 19.22 -4.73 -25.12
C SER A 218 19.98 -3.94 -24.06
N LEU A 219 19.27 -3.42 -23.07
CA LEU A 219 19.80 -2.76 -21.88
C LEU A 219 19.43 -3.53 -20.63
N GLU A 220 20.38 -3.71 -19.71
CA GLU A 220 20.18 -4.50 -18.50
C GLU A 220 20.08 -3.61 -17.25
N PHE A 221 19.14 -3.94 -16.38
CA PHE A 221 18.83 -3.26 -15.13
C PHE A 221 18.82 -4.27 -13.99
N THR A 222 19.86 -4.25 -13.15
CA THR A 222 19.82 -5.00 -11.89
C THR A 222 18.87 -4.31 -10.92
N LEU A 223 17.86 -5.05 -10.43
CA LEU A 223 16.87 -4.51 -9.50
C LEU A 223 17.51 -4.24 -8.14
N PRO A 224 17.49 -2.97 -7.67
CA PRO A 224 17.88 -2.66 -6.31
C PRO A 224 16.82 -3.17 -5.33
N VAL A 225 17.28 -3.70 -4.20
CA VAL A 225 16.42 -4.08 -3.06
C VAL A 225 16.82 -3.31 -1.81
N ILE A 226 15.82 -2.96 -1.00
CA ILE A 226 15.99 -2.40 0.33
C ILE A 226 15.81 -3.54 1.34
N THR A 227 16.76 -3.69 2.24
CA THR A 227 16.62 -4.58 3.39
C THR A 227 15.56 -4.05 4.34
N GLN A 228 14.57 -4.88 4.67
CA GLN A 228 13.57 -4.56 5.67
C GLN A 228 13.96 -5.19 7.00
N GLU A 229 14.23 -4.35 7.99
CA GLU A 229 14.55 -4.82 9.33
C GLU A 229 13.29 -5.34 10.04
N PRO A 230 13.38 -6.47 10.76
CA PRO A 230 12.27 -6.96 11.56
C PRO A 230 11.95 -5.97 12.68
N LEU A 231 10.65 -5.84 13.01
CA LEU A 231 10.18 -4.99 14.10
C LEU A 231 10.74 -5.44 15.45
N ILE A 232 10.92 -6.76 15.60
CA ILE A 232 11.44 -7.40 16.79
C ILE A 232 12.73 -8.15 16.43
N LYS A 233 13.86 -7.70 17.01
CA LYS A 233 15.21 -8.20 16.76
C LYS A 233 15.72 -9.09 17.89
N THR A 234 16.51 -10.10 17.53
CA THR A 234 17.09 -11.07 18.47
C THR A 234 18.06 -10.43 19.47
N ASP A 235 18.88 -9.48 19.02
CA ASP A 235 19.95 -8.83 19.78
C ASP A 235 19.44 -7.80 20.81
N GLN A 236 18.17 -7.42 20.73
CA GLN A 236 17.54 -6.44 21.61
C GLN A 236 16.74 -7.05 22.76
N VAL A 237 16.87 -8.36 23.02
CA VAL A 237 16.08 -9.08 24.04
C VAL A 237 16.06 -8.39 25.42
N ASN A 238 17.20 -7.89 25.88
CA ASN A 238 17.33 -7.20 27.18
C ASN A 238 16.62 -5.84 27.19
N GLY A 239 16.44 -5.21 26.02
CA GLY A 239 15.75 -3.93 25.84
C GLY A 239 14.22 -4.04 25.88
N TYR A 240 13.65 -5.24 25.76
CA TYR A 240 12.20 -5.42 25.70
C TYR A 240 11.47 -5.30 27.04
N GLY A 241 12.20 -5.31 28.16
CA GLY A 241 11.61 -5.06 29.48
C GLY A 241 10.72 -6.20 30.00
N LEU A 242 11.07 -7.44 29.68
CA LEU A 242 10.33 -8.64 30.05
C LEU A 242 10.81 -9.15 31.42
N LYS A 243 10.20 -8.66 32.51
CA LYS A 243 10.74 -8.84 33.87
C LYS A 243 9.84 -9.65 34.79
N VAL A 244 8.52 -9.51 34.66
CA VAL A 244 7.55 -10.09 35.57
C VAL A 244 6.35 -10.65 34.82
N LEU A 245 5.65 -11.61 35.43
CA LEU A 245 4.35 -12.07 34.97
C LEU A 245 3.31 -10.98 35.27
N LEU A 246 2.65 -10.47 34.23
CA LEU A 246 1.59 -9.48 34.34
C LEU A 246 0.23 -10.13 34.55
N GLY A 247 -0.05 -11.24 33.87
CA GLY A 247 -1.32 -11.95 33.97
C GLY A 247 -1.27 -13.34 33.37
N GLN A 248 -2.16 -14.21 33.84
CA GLN A 248 -2.26 -15.61 33.43
C GLN A 248 -3.72 -15.98 33.18
N GLY A 249 -3.96 -16.82 32.19
CA GLY A 249 -5.28 -17.37 31.86
C GLY A 249 -5.18 -18.86 31.59
N GLU A 250 -6.21 -19.60 32.00
CA GLU A 250 -6.21 -21.06 31.93
C GLU A 250 -7.56 -21.62 31.46
N SER A 251 -7.49 -22.79 30.82
CA SER A 251 -8.65 -23.59 30.47
C SER A 251 -8.29 -25.08 30.31
N TRP A 252 -9.31 -25.93 30.41
CA TRP A 252 -9.17 -27.38 30.22
C TRP A 252 -10.03 -27.83 29.05
N PHE A 253 -9.59 -28.87 28.37
CA PHE A 253 -10.25 -29.45 27.20
C PHE A 253 -10.37 -30.97 27.29
N LYS A 254 -10.48 -31.49 28.52
CA LYS A 254 -10.65 -32.92 28.80
C LYS A 254 -11.88 -33.49 28.07
N GLY A 255 -11.73 -34.67 27.48
CA GLY A 255 -12.78 -35.32 26.69
C GLY A 255 -12.90 -34.83 25.24
N SER A 256 -12.01 -33.95 24.80
CA SER A 256 -11.95 -33.52 23.40
C SER A 256 -11.52 -34.64 22.47
N ILE A 257 -12.11 -34.66 21.28
CA ILE A 257 -11.65 -35.52 20.18
C ILE A 257 -10.23 -35.13 19.73
N PRO A 258 -9.43 -36.05 19.14
CA PRO A 258 -8.04 -35.78 18.76
C PRO A 258 -7.85 -34.56 17.85
N GLY A 259 -8.76 -34.33 16.89
CA GLY A 259 -8.72 -33.16 16.01
C GLY A 259 -8.77 -31.84 16.77
N ARG A 260 -9.62 -31.75 17.79
CA ARG A 260 -9.74 -30.56 18.65
C ARG A 260 -8.50 -30.33 19.49
N ILE A 261 -7.92 -31.40 20.06
CA ILE A 261 -6.67 -31.32 20.84
C ILE A 261 -5.53 -30.78 19.96
N HIS A 262 -5.39 -31.31 18.75
CA HIS A 262 -4.42 -30.84 17.76
C HIS A 262 -4.62 -29.36 17.42
N ASN A 263 -5.85 -28.94 17.15
CA ASN A 263 -6.16 -27.54 16.79
C ASN A 263 -5.86 -26.56 17.93
N VAL A 264 -6.17 -26.92 19.18
CA VAL A 264 -5.86 -26.10 20.36
C VAL A 264 -4.35 -25.92 20.48
N ALA A 265 -3.57 -27.00 20.38
CA ALA A 265 -2.12 -26.94 20.44
C ALA A 265 -1.52 -26.10 19.30
N LEU A 266 -2.01 -26.28 18.06
CA LEU A 266 -1.53 -25.55 16.89
C LEU A 266 -1.84 -24.05 16.97
N ALA A 267 -3.06 -23.66 17.35
CA ALA A 267 -3.39 -22.24 17.49
C ALA A 267 -2.61 -21.60 18.65
N ALA A 268 -2.43 -22.30 19.77
CA ALA A 268 -1.60 -21.82 20.87
C ALA A 268 -0.14 -21.65 20.45
N SER A 269 0.42 -22.57 19.66
CA SER A 269 1.81 -22.46 19.19
C SER A 269 2.05 -21.30 18.24
N ARG A 270 1.04 -20.88 17.46
CA ARG A 270 1.14 -19.68 16.59
C ARG A 270 1.17 -18.37 17.37
N ILE A 271 0.64 -18.36 18.58
CA ILE A 271 0.62 -17.19 19.48
C ILE A 271 1.82 -17.22 20.44
N ASN A 272 2.40 -18.41 20.68
CA ASN A 272 3.53 -18.57 21.58
C ASN A 272 4.75 -17.79 21.12
N GLY A 273 5.33 -17.00 22.02
CA GLY A 273 6.54 -16.23 21.78
C GLY A 273 6.32 -14.88 21.09
N VAL A 274 5.08 -14.48 20.86
CA VAL A 274 4.74 -13.18 20.27
C VAL A 274 5.10 -12.05 21.22
N LEU A 275 5.84 -11.06 20.70
CA LEU A 275 6.10 -9.78 21.37
C LEU A 275 5.19 -8.68 20.84
N ILE A 276 4.58 -7.94 21.76
CA ILE A 276 3.70 -6.80 21.48
C ILE A 276 4.40 -5.51 21.94
N PRO A 277 4.81 -4.63 21.03
CA PRO A 277 5.41 -3.34 21.39
C PRO A 277 4.44 -2.42 22.17
N PRO A 278 4.96 -1.49 23.00
CA PRO A 278 4.17 -0.44 23.61
C PRO A 278 3.33 0.34 22.57
N GLY A 279 2.07 0.62 22.91
CA GLY A 279 1.12 1.35 22.07
C GLY A 279 0.47 0.54 20.95
N THR A 280 0.89 -0.70 20.70
CA THR A 280 0.35 -1.51 19.60
C THR A 280 -0.85 -2.36 20.04
N THR A 281 -1.76 -2.61 19.09
CA THR A 281 -2.93 -3.48 19.31
C THR A 281 -2.65 -4.86 18.75
N PHE A 282 -2.75 -5.87 19.61
CA PHE A 282 -2.73 -7.27 19.22
C PHE A 282 -4.08 -7.67 18.64
N SER A 283 -4.04 -8.53 17.61
CA SER A 283 -5.18 -9.15 16.95
C SER A 283 -5.00 -10.66 16.94
N PHE A 284 -5.97 -11.39 17.48
CA PHE A 284 -5.90 -12.84 17.57
C PHE A 284 -5.95 -13.46 16.18
N ASN A 285 -6.88 -13.01 15.33
CA ASN A 285 -7.04 -13.54 13.98
C ASN A 285 -5.81 -13.26 13.10
N ASP A 286 -5.22 -12.07 13.17
CA ASP A 286 -4.03 -11.74 12.37
C ASP A 286 -2.82 -12.58 12.80
N THR A 287 -2.71 -12.85 14.11
CA THR A 287 -1.59 -13.64 14.66
C THR A 287 -1.74 -15.13 14.35
N VAL A 288 -2.96 -15.66 14.48
CA VAL A 288 -3.21 -17.08 14.18
C VAL A 288 -3.20 -17.30 12.67
N GLY A 289 -3.60 -16.34 11.86
CA GLY A 289 -3.70 -16.47 10.40
C GLY A 289 -4.85 -17.39 9.97
N ASP A 290 -4.81 -17.85 8.72
CA ASP A 290 -5.87 -18.70 8.16
C ASP A 290 -6.05 -20.01 8.95
N ILE A 291 -7.30 -20.36 9.21
CA ILE A 291 -7.72 -21.55 9.95
C ILE A 291 -8.37 -22.53 8.97
N SER A 292 -7.54 -23.37 8.38
CA SER A 292 -7.97 -24.35 7.38
C SER A 292 -7.11 -25.61 7.43
N ALA A 293 -7.57 -26.67 6.76
CA ALA A 293 -6.76 -27.86 6.51
C ALA A 293 -5.41 -27.52 5.84
N ALA A 294 -5.37 -26.52 4.95
CA ALA A 294 -4.16 -26.10 4.25
C ALA A 294 -3.09 -25.53 5.20
N THR A 295 -3.52 -24.92 6.30
CA THR A 295 -2.60 -24.45 7.35
C THR A 295 -2.41 -25.45 8.48
N GLY A 296 -2.91 -26.68 8.32
CA GLY A 296 -2.66 -27.81 9.23
C GLY A 296 -3.69 -28.00 10.34
N TYR A 297 -4.80 -27.25 10.32
CA TYR A 297 -5.94 -27.55 11.19
C TYR A 297 -6.66 -28.82 10.77
N LYS A 298 -7.36 -29.44 11.71
CA LYS A 298 -8.14 -30.65 11.51
C LYS A 298 -9.62 -30.35 11.73
N GLN A 299 -10.47 -31.18 11.14
CA GLN A 299 -11.90 -31.12 11.41
C GLN A 299 -12.21 -31.42 12.88
N ALA A 300 -12.99 -30.55 13.49
CA ALA A 300 -13.55 -30.72 14.82
C ALA A 300 -14.86 -29.93 14.91
N TYR A 301 -15.62 -30.16 16.00
CA TYR A 301 -16.89 -29.47 16.16
C TYR A 301 -16.69 -27.95 16.34
N VAL A 302 -17.39 -27.18 15.51
CA VAL A 302 -17.52 -25.72 15.56
C VAL A 302 -18.98 -25.32 15.65
N ILE A 303 -19.22 -24.08 16.09
CA ILE A 303 -20.56 -23.48 16.12
C ILE A 303 -20.70 -22.60 14.89
N LYS A 304 -21.60 -22.94 13.97
CA LYS A 304 -21.79 -22.22 12.70
C LYS A 304 -23.26 -22.21 12.30
N SER A 305 -23.76 -21.04 11.91
CA SER A 305 -25.13 -20.86 11.41
C SER A 305 -26.21 -21.47 12.32
N GLY A 306 -26.08 -21.29 13.63
CA GLY A 306 -27.08 -21.77 14.58
C GLY A 306 -27.01 -23.27 14.93
N ARG A 307 -25.93 -23.97 14.53
CA ARG A 307 -25.76 -25.40 14.86
C ARG A 307 -24.30 -25.80 15.10
N THR A 308 -24.10 -26.94 15.75
CA THR A 308 -22.80 -27.60 15.91
C THR A 308 -22.50 -28.46 14.67
N VAL A 309 -21.39 -28.19 13.96
CA VAL A 309 -20.98 -28.94 12.76
C VAL A 309 -19.48 -29.25 12.80
N LEU A 310 -19.04 -30.25 12.04
CA LEU A 310 -17.61 -30.47 11.80
C LEU A 310 -17.12 -29.43 10.80
N ASP A 311 -16.08 -28.69 11.17
CA ASP A 311 -15.37 -27.75 10.31
C ASP A 311 -13.90 -27.68 10.77
N ASP A 312 -13.06 -27.06 9.97
CA ASP A 312 -11.65 -26.90 10.31
C ASP A 312 -11.48 -25.94 11.51
N GLY A 313 -10.55 -26.26 12.41
CA GLY A 313 -10.20 -25.36 13.52
C GLY A 313 -11.13 -25.41 14.73
N GLY A 314 -12.02 -26.41 14.83
CA GLY A 314 -12.76 -26.64 16.08
C GLY A 314 -11.82 -26.71 17.28
N GLY A 315 -12.04 -25.83 18.27
CA GLY A 315 -11.17 -25.63 19.43
C GLY A 315 -10.46 -24.27 19.49
N VAL A 316 -10.32 -23.54 18.38
CA VAL A 316 -9.58 -22.26 18.34
C VAL A 316 -10.22 -21.18 19.25
N CYS A 317 -11.55 -21.13 19.36
CA CYS A 317 -12.22 -20.22 20.29
C CYS A 317 -11.83 -20.44 21.77
N GLN A 318 -11.44 -21.66 22.16
CA GLN A 318 -10.94 -21.91 23.51
C GLN A 318 -9.58 -21.25 23.74
N VAL A 319 -8.73 -21.20 22.70
CA VAL A 319 -7.43 -20.53 22.74
C VAL A 319 -7.64 -19.02 22.93
N SER A 320 -8.54 -18.41 22.15
CA SER A 320 -8.93 -17.00 22.33
C SER A 320 -9.51 -16.73 23.71
N THR A 321 -10.42 -17.58 24.19
CA THR A 321 -11.00 -17.46 25.54
C THR A 321 -9.92 -17.52 26.63
N THR A 322 -8.92 -18.40 26.49
CA THR A 322 -7.84 -18.54 27.46
C THR A 322 -6.94 -17.31 27.45
N LEU A 323 -6.58 -16.81 26.26
CA LEU A 323 -5.80 -15.59 26.12
C LEU A 323 -6.54 -14.37 26.67
N PHE A 324 -7.84 -14.24 26.39
CA PHE A 324 -8.69 -13.17 26.93
C PHE A 324 -8.63 -13.09 28.46
N ARG A 325 -8.64 -14.23 29.15
CA ARG A 325 -8.50 -14.29 30.61
C ARG A 325 -7.13 -13.82 31.09
N ALA A 326 -6.08 -14.20 30.37
CA ALA A 326 -4.72 -13.74 30.68
C ALA A 326 -4.59 -12.22 30.50
N VAL A 327 -5.26 -11.66 29.47
CA VAL A 327 -5.33 -10.22 29.18
C VAL A 327 -6.16 -9.45 30.21
N LEU A 328 -7.29 -10.01 30.67
CA LEU A 328 -8.07 -9.45 31.78
C LEU A 328 -7.20 -9.39 33.06
N ASN A 329 -6.54 -10.49 33.39
CA ASN A 329 -5.73 -10.59 34.59
C ASN A 329 -4.46 -9.73 34.53
N SER A 330 -4.01 -9.31 33.35
CA SER A 330 -2.87 -8.39 33.18
C SER A 330 -3.24 -6.90 33.21
N GLY A 331 -4.53 -6.56 33.28
CA GLY A 331 -4.96 -5.16 33.34
C GLY A 331 -4.83 -4.42 32.01
N LEU A 332 -4.78 -5.14 30.88
CA LEU A 332 -4.70 -4.54 29.54
C LEU A 332 -6.09 -4.13 29.03
N PRO A 333 -6.19 -3.01 28.30
CA PRO A 333 -7.44 -2.58 27.66
C PRO A 333 -7.80 -3.54 26.51
N ILE A 334 -9.01 -4.09 26.58
CA ILE A 334 -9.57 -4.96 25.54
C ILE A 334 -10.38 -4.10 24.56
N VAL A 335 -9.89 -4.03 23.33
CA VAL A 335 -10.46 -3.27 22.23
C VAL A 335 -11.69 -3.98 21.68
N GLU A 336 -11.56 -5.27 21.38
CA GLU A 336 -12.61 -6.09 20.78
C GLU A 336 -12.74 -7.41 21.55
N ARG A 337 -13.97 -7.77 21.91
CA ARG A 337 -14.32 -9.07 22.45
C ARG A 337 -15.78 -9.36 22.13
N HIS A 338 -16.04 -10.58 21.68
CA HIS A 338 -17.38 -11.10 21.46
C HIS A 338 -17.62 -12.34 22.32
N ALA A 339 -18.83 -12.49 22.85
CA ALA A 339 -19.25 -13.71 23.54
C ALA A 339 -19.65 -14.78 22.51
N HIS A 340 -19.60 -16.05 22.91
CA HIS A 340 -20.26 -17.10 22.13
C HIS A 340 -21.79 -16.89 22.11
N SER A 341 -22.43 -17.36 21.04
CA SER A 341 -23.89 -17.23 20.88
C SER A 341 -24.68 -18.00 21.94
N TYR A 342 -24.17 -19.12 22.45
CA TYR A 342 -24.79 -19.87 23.54
C TYR A 342 -23.77 -20.16 24.65
N ARG A 343 -24.27 -20.46 25.85
CA ARG A 343 -23.46 -20.66 27.05
C ARG A 343 -22.67 -21.96 26.98
N VAL A 344 -21.36 -21.87 26.82
CA VAL A 344 -20.48 -23.06 26.76
C VAL A 344 -19.99 -23.42 28.16
N GLY A 345 -20.64 -24.41 28.78
CA GLY A 345 -20.43 -24.73 30.20
C GLY A 345 -19.00 -25.12 30.59
N TYR A 346 -18.22 -25.73 29.69
CA TYR A 346 -16.84 -26.10 29.99
C TYR A 346 -15.87 -24.90 30.10
N TYR A 347 -16.26 -23.70 29.65
CA TYR A 347 -15.47 -22.50 29.91
C TYR A 347 -15.57 -22.04 31.37
N GLU A 348 -16.53 -22.52 32.14
CA GLU A 348 -16.71 -22.14 33.56
C GLU A 348 -15.90 -23.03 34.53
N GLN A 349 -15.09 -23.92 33.98
CA GLN A 349 -14.11 -24.68 34.74
C GLN A 349 -13.06 -23.75 35.37
N GLY A 350 -12.50 -24.14 36.51
CA GLY A 350 -11.51 -23.32 37.24
C GLY A 350 -12.11 -22.10 37.96
N GLY A 351 -13.44 -22.05 38.13
CA GLY A 351 -14.12 -21.00 38.90
C GLY A 351 -14.59 -19.79 38.07
N TRP A 352 -14.28 -19.77 36.77
CA TRP A 352 -14.79 -18.76 35.84
C TRP A 352 -16.31 -18.81 35.75
N LYS A 353 -16.92 -17.65 35.56
CA LYS A 353 -18.38 -17.47 35.47
C LYS A 353 -18.81 -17.23 34.02
N PRO A 354 -20.12 -17.31 33.70
CA PRO A 354 -20.61 -16.97 32.36
C PRO A 354 -20.15 -15.56 31.94
N GLY A 355 -19.72 -15.42 30.69
CA GLY A 355 -19.25 -14.15 30.13
C GLY A 355 -17.74 -13.96 30.12
N PHE A 356 -16.96 -14.80 30.81
CA PHE A 356 -15.49 -14.79 30.73
C PHE A 356 -14.95 -15.61 29.53
N ASP A 357 -15.63 -15.53 28.41
CA ASP A 357 -15.33 -16.20 27.14
C ASP A 357 -15.08 -15.20 26.02
N ALA A 358 -14.29 -15.56 25.02
CA ALA A 358 -14.08 -14.76 23.82
C ALA A 358 -14.13 -15.67 22.59
N THR A 359 -15.09 -15.40 21.69
CA THR A 359 -15.21 -16.10 20.41
C THR A 359 -14.46 -15.35 19.32
N VAL A 360 -13.97 -16.09 18.33
CA VAL A 360 -13.26 -15.56 17.17
C VAL A 360 -13.75 -16.29 15.93
N TYR A 361 -13.96 -15.55 14.85
CA TYR A 361 -14.39 -16.08 13.55
C TYR A 361 -13.99 -15.07 12.46
N ALA A 362 -12.83 -15.29 11.83
CA ALA A 362 -12.30 -14.36 10.85
C ALA A 362 -13.20 -14.28 9.59
N PRO A 363 -13.40 -13.08 9.00
CA PRO A 363 -12.97 -11.76 9.48
C PRO A 363 -14.00 -11.07 10.41
N SER A 364 -15.09 -11.74 10.79
CA SER A 364 -16.25 -11.12 11.45
C SER A 364 -16.06 -10.81 12.94
N TYR A 365 -15.42 -11.72 13.69
CA TYR A 365 -15.20 -11.58 15.14
C TYR A 365 -13.76 -11.82 15.50
N ASP A 366 -13.19 -10.92 16.30
CA ASP A 366 -11.80 -11.00 16.76
C ASP A 366 -11.69 -10.73 18.27
N LEU A 367 -10.54 -11.12 18.84
CA LEU A 367 -10.09 -10.68 20.16
C LEU A 367 -8.93 -9.70 19.95
N LYS A 368 -9.15 -8.45 20.34
CA LYS A 368 -8.13 -7.39 20.23
C LYS A 368 -7.90 -6.71 21.57
N PHE A 369 -6.62 -6.44 21.87
CA PHE A 369 -6.24 -5.69 23.06
C PHE A 369 -4.98 -4.86 22.79
N THR A 370 -4.83 -3.75 23.50
CA THR A 370 -3.70 -2.83 23.30
C THR A 370 -2.68 -2.98 24.40
N ASN A 371 -1.40 -3.11 24.05
CA ASN A 371 -0.33 -2.98 25.04
C ASN A 371 -0.15 -1.48 25.38
N ASN A 372 -0.79 -1.01 26.45
CA ASN A 372 -0.59 0.34 26.98
C ASN A 372 0.40 0.37 28.16
N THR A 373 1.29 -0.61 28.26
CA THR A 373 2.37 -0.66 29.27
C THR A 373 3.63 0.03 28.73
N PRO A 374 4.60 0.42 29.58
CA PRO A 374 5.79 1.15 29.11
C PRO A 374 6.80 0.28 28.35
N ALA A 375 6.61 -1.05 28.29
CA ALA A 375 7.55 -2.00 27.71
C ALA A 375 6.82 -3.03 26.82
N HIS A 376 7.57 -3.92 26.17
CA HIS A 376 6.97 -4.97 25.37
C HIS A 376 6.25 -5.99 26.27
N ILE A 377 5.28 -6.69 25.69
CA ILE A 377 4.63 -7.83 26.33
C ILE A 377 4.93 -9.08 25.52
N LEU A 378 5.47 -10.11 26.18
CA LEU A 378 5.66 -11.44 25.63
C LEU A 378 4.45 -12.30 25.99
N ILE A 379 3.82 -12.91 24.99
CA ILE A 379 2.82 -13.96 25.20
C ILE A 379 3.54 -15.32 25.20
N GLN A 380 3.34 -16.10 26.27
CA GLN A 380 3.74 -17.49 26.34
C GLN A 380 2.51 -18.37 26.40
N ALA A 381 2.49 -19.43 25.59
CA ALA A 381 1.43 -20.42 25.55
C ALA A 381 2.00 -21.79 25.91
N LYS A 382 1.42 -22.44 26.91
CA LYS A 382 1.77 -23.80 27.32
C LYS A 382 0.56 -24.70 27.11
N THR A 383 0.69 -25.68 26.22
CA THR A 383 -0.36 -26.66 25.97
C THR A 383 0.09 -28.04 26.43
N ASP A 384 -0.52 -28.56 27.48
CA ASP A 384 -0.35 -29.93 27.92
C ASP A 384 -1.49 -30.77 27.33
N THR A 385 -1.18 -31.50 26.25
CA THR A 385 -2.15 -32.36 25.57
C THR A 385 -2.49 -33.62 26.36
N THR A 386 -1.64 -34.04 27.30
CA THR A 386 -1.85 -35.23 28.13
C THR A 386 -2.86 -34.93 29.24
N ASN A 387 -2.67 -33.81 29.93
CA ASN A 387 -3.61 -33.35 30.96
C ASN A 387 -4.74 -32.48 30.40
N THR A 388 -4.72 -32.23 29.09
CA THR A 388 -5.70 -31.40 28.35
C THR A 388 -5.87 -30.02 28.98
N HIS A 389 -4.75 -29.34 29.22
CA HIS A 389 -4.68 -28.04 29.88
C HIS A 389 -3.96 -27.03 29.00
N LEU A 390 -4.52 -25.82 28.90
CA LEU A 390 -3.93 -24.70 28.17
C LEU A 390 -3.75 -23.53 29.13
N THR A 391 -2.54 -22.98 29.16
CA THR A 391 -2.18 -21.80 29.92
C THR A 391 -1.60 -20.74 28.99
N PHE A 392 -2.03 -19.48 29.18
CA PHE A 392 -1.37 -18.31 28.64
C PHE A 392 -0.78 -17.48 29.77
N GLU A 393 0.45 -17.01 29.58
CA GLU A 393 1.18 -16.12 30.49
C GLU A 393 1.64 -14.88 29.71
N LEU A 394 1.41 -13.70 30.26
CA LEU A 394 1.85 -12.43 29.68
C LEU A 394 2.99 -11.88 30.53
N TYR A 395 4.20 -11.81 29.97
CA TYR A 395 5.37 -11.25 30.65
C TYR A 395 5.68 -9.84 30.15
N GLY A 396 6.09 -8.94 31.05
CA GLY A 396 6.44 -7.57 30.70
C GLY A 396 7.05 -6.80 31.87
N THR A 397 6.91 -5.47 31.85
CA THR A 397 7.27 -4.59 32.97
C THR A 397 6.01 -4.14 33.68
N SER A 398 5.91 -4.44 34.98
CA SER A 398 4.82 -3.90 35.80
C SER A 398 4.92 -2.39 35.91
N ASP A 399 3.79 -1.72 35.72
CA ASP A 399 3.64 -0.28 35.92
C ASP A 399 2.81 0.04 37.17
N GLY A 400 2.60 -0.95 38.05
CA GLY A 400 1.87 -0.80 39.32
C GLY A 400 0.35 -0.85 39.19
N ARG A 401 -0.20 -1.25 38.03
CA ARG A 401 -1.65 -1.42 37.89
C ARG A 401 -2.17 -2.63 38.67
N SER A 402 -3.43 -2.55 39.09
CA SER A 402 -4.20 -3.66 39.67
C SER A 402 -5.53 -3.83 38.96
N VAL A 403 -6.05 -5.06 38.99
CA VAL A 403 -7.29 -5.47 38.34
C VAL A 403 -8.35 -5.75 39.39
N GLU A 404 -9.56 -5.26 39.15
CA GLU A 404 -10.76 -5.54 39.92
C GLU A 404 -11.84 -6.05 38.96
N LEU A 405 -12.28 -7.30 39.15
CA LEU A 405 -13.36 -7.93 38.40
C LEU A 405 -14.57 -8.08 39.31
N SER A 406 -15.74 -7.62 38.86
CA SER A 406 -16.97 -7.84 39.60
C SER A 406 -17.41 -9.30 39.54
N ASN A 407 -18.32 -9.68 40.44
CA ASN A 407 -19.11 -10.89 40.23
C ASN A 407 -19.96 -10.76 38.95
N THR A 408 -20.18 -11.89 38.27
CA THR A 408 -21.09 -11.95 37.12
C THR A 408 -22.53 -11.78 37.57
N GLN A 409 -23.20 -10.80 36.98
CA GLN A 409 -24.64 -10.62 37.06
C GLN A 409 -25.32 -11.48 35.99
N LEU A 410 -26.37 -12.20 36.35
CA LEU A 410 -27.12 -13.08 35.44
C LEU A 410 -28.61 -12.71 35.46
N TRP A 411 -29.24 -12.63 34.28
CA TRP A 411 -30.67 -12.32 34.16
C TRP A 411 -31.28 -12.86 32.85
N ASP A 412 -32.60 -12.70 32.70
CA ASP A 412 -33.36 -13.06 31.49
C ASP A 412 -33.13 -14.52 31.04
N SER A 413 -33.13 -15.46 32.00
CA SER A 413 -32.99 -16.87 31.70
C SER A 413 -34.19 -17.39 30.92
N LYS A 414 -33.93 -18.10 29.82
CA LYS A 414 -34.95 -18.65 28.93
C LYS A 414 -34.69 -20.13 28.70
N PRO A 415 -35.71 -21.00 28.78
CA PRO A 415 -35.54 -22.41 28.46
C PRO A 415 -35.15 -22.59 27.00
N ALA A 416 -34.49 -23.71 26.71
CA ALA A 416 -34.22 -24.12 25.34
C ALA A 416 -35.54 -24.31 24.56
N PRO A 417 -35.56 -24.04 23.24
CA PRO A 417 -36.70 -24.40 22.39
C PRO A 417 -36.93 -25.93 22.39
N PRO A 418 -38.15 -26.39 22.05
CA PRO A 418 -38.44 -27.82 21.90
C PRO A 418 -37.52 -28.49 20.88
N ASP A 419 -37.24 -29.78 21.06
CA ASP A 419 -36.37 -30.55 20.18
C ASP A 419 -36.80 -30.49 18.71
N LEU A 420 -35.82 -30.33 17.81
CA LEU A 420 -36.03 -30.38 16.37
C LEU A 420 -35.65 -31.75 15.82
N TYR A 421 -36.62 -32.43 15.21
CA TYR A 421 -36.38 -33.66 14.46
C TYR A 421 -36.26 -33.35 12.97
N GLN A 422 -35.12 -33.68 12.37
CA GLN A 422 -34.85 -33.52 10.95
C GLN A 422 -34.76 -34.89 10.29
N ASP A 423 -35.46 -35.08 9.19
CA ASP A 423 -35.41 -36.35 8.45
C ASP A 423 -34.06 -36.51 7.74
N ASP A 424 -33.44 -37.68 7.92
CA ASP A 424 -32.18 -38.06 7.29
C ASP A 424 -32.39 -39.35 6.47
N PRO A 425 -32.35 -39.28 5.13
CA PRO A 425 -32.54 -40.43 4.24
C PRO A 425 -31.34 -41.38 4.20
N THR A 426 -30.24 -41.06 4.88
CA THR A 426 -29.06 -41.93 4.98
C THR A 426 -29.14 -42.88 6.19
N LEU A 427 -29.96 -42.55 7.18
CA LEU A 427 -30.14 -43.33 8.41
C LEU A 427 -31.33 -44.31 8.30
N PRO A 428 -31.21 -45.57 8.77
CA PRO A 428 -32.32 -46.54 8.77
C PRO A 428 -33.53 -46.06 9.58
N VAL A 429 -34.75 -46.40 9.13
CA VAL A 429 -35.98 -46.17 9.89
C VAL A 429 -35.86 -46.72 11.31
N GLY A 430 -36.32 -45.94 12.30
CA GLY A 430 -36.21 -46.25 13.73
C GLY A 430 -34.92 -45.74 14.37
N THR A 431 -33.96 -45.24 13.59
CA THR A 431 -32.75 -44.61 14.12
C THR A 431 -33.00 -43.14 14.45
N VAL A 432 -32.63 -42.72 15.65
CA VAL A 432 -32.58 -41.30 16.05
C VAL A 432 -31.17 -40.97 16.51
N LYS A 433 -30.54 -39.97 15.90
CA LYS A 433 -29.18 -39.52 16.21
C LYS A 433 -29.18 -38.05 16.61
N GLN A 434 -28.85 -37.77 17.86
CA GLN A 434 -28.64 -36.38 18.29
C GLN A 434 -27.37 -35.80 17.67
N VAL A 435 -27.47 -34.58 17.14
CA VAL A 435 -26.36 -33.85 16.51
C VAL A 435 -26.16 -32.45 17.11
N ASP A 436 -27.11 -31.97 17.90
CA ASP A 436 -26.96 -30.74 18.69
C ASP A 436 -27.70 -30.85 20.03
N TRP A 437 -27.24 -30.11 21.03
CA TRP A 437 -27.71 -30.21 22.42
C TRP A 437 -28.41 -28.93 22.87
N ALA A 438 -29.54 -29.10 23.56
CA ALA A 438 -30.31 -28.00 24.11
C ALA A 438 -29.50 -27.21 25.14
N ASN A 439 -29.63 -25.89 25.10
CA ASN A 439 -29.02 -25.01 26.09
C ASN A 439 -29.98 -23.87 26.44
N SER A 440 -30.12 -23.58 27.74
CA SER A 440 -30.91 -22.44 28.19
C SER A 440 -30.21 -21.14 27.78
N GLY A 441 -30.99 -20.17 27.31
CA GLY A 441 -30.49 -18.81 27.14
C GLY A 441 -30.35 -18.11 28.49
N ILE A 442 -29.38 -17.20 28.57
CA ILE A 442 -29.17 -16.33 29.73
C ILE A 442 -28.35 -15.11 29.32
N LYS A 443 -28.61 -13.96 29.94
CA LYS A 443 -27.75 -12.78 29.82
C LYS A 443 -26.78 -12.72 30.98
N ALA A 444 -25.55 -12.32 30.70
CA ALA A 444 -24.50 -12.18 31.70
C ALA A 444 -23.76 -10.85 31.52
N ALA A 445 -23.34 -10.25 32.64
CA ALA A 445 -22.42 -9.12 32.62
C ALA A 445 -21.45 -9.13 33.79
N PHE A 446 -20.27 -8.57 33.59
CA PHE A 446 -19.31 -8.29 34.66
C PHE A 446 -18.55 -7.00 34.35
N ASP A 447 -18.12 -6.30 35.40
CA ASP A 447 -17.30 -5.09 35.29
C ASP A 447 -15.82 -5.45 35.39
N TYR A 448 -15.04 -4.85 34.49
CA TYR A 448 -13.59 -4.92 34.46
C TYR A 448 -13.02 -3.53 34.72
N LYS A 449 -12.43 -3.35 35.90
CA LYS A 449 -11.87 -2.10 36.37
C LYS A 449 -10.37 -2.25 36.59
N VAL A 450 -9.59 -1.30 36.06
CA VAL A 450 -8.13 -1.28 36.25
C VAL A 450 -7.76 0.02 36.95
N ARG A 451 -6.95 -0.10 38.00
CA ARG A 451 -6.46 1.03 38.80
C ARG A 451 -4.95 1.13 38.76
N LYS A 452 -4.41 2.33 38.92
CA LYS A 452 -2.98 2.60 39.13
C LYS A 452 -2.86 3.71 40.16
N ASN A 453 -2.10 3.48 41.23
CA ASN A 453 -1.98 4.41 42.36
C ASN A 453 -3.36 4.86 42.92
N SER A 454 -4.31 3.92 43.05
CA SER A 454 -5.70 4.15 43.47
C SER A 454 -6.60 4.91 42.47
N GLU A 455 -6.05 5.50 41.41
CA GLU A 455 -6.82 6.13 40.33
C GLU A 455 -7.35 5.08 39.35
N VAL A 456 -8.59 5.25 38.89
CA VAL A 456 -9.18 4.38 37.86
C VAL A 456 -8.58 4.76 36.51
N MET A 457 -7.84 3.84 35.90
CA MET A 457 -7.33 4.03 34.53
C MET A 457 -8.45 3.89 33.51
N PHE A 458 -9.25 2.83 33.66
CA PHE A 458 -10.46 2.60 32.89
C PHE A 458 -11.39 1.60 33.60
N GLU A 459 -12.66 1.62 33.21
CA GLU A 459 -13.67 0.67 33.60
C GLU A 459 -14.51 0.29 32.38
N LYS A 460 -14.79 -1.00 32.21
CA LYS A 460 -15.58 -1.52 31.09
C LYS A 460 -16.47 -2.65 31.58
N THR A 461 -17.77 -2.56 31.31
CA THR A 461 -18.70 -3.68 31.49
C THR A 461 -18.71 -4.55 30.25
N PHE A 462 -18.49 -5.85 30.41
CA PHE A 462 -18.69 -6.83 29.35
C PHE A 462 -20.07 -7.42 29.44
N TYR A 463 -20.77 -7.45 28.32
CA TYR A 463 -22.09 -8.07 28.19
C TYR A 463 -21.99 -9.33 27.33
N SER A 464 -22.70 -10.37 27.74
CA SER A 464 -22.90 -11.60 26.99
C SER A 464 -24.40 -11.89 26.89
N ASN A 465 -24.88 -12.13 25.67
CA ASN A 465 -26.26 -12.54 25.42
C ASN A 465 -26.26 -13.96 24.86
N PHE A 466 -26.38 -14.95 25.74
CA PHE A 466 -26.46 -16.35 25.33
C PHE A 466 -27.90 -16.66 24.93
N ILE A 467 -28.13 -16.93 23.64
CA ILE A 467 -29.45 -17.27 23.13
C ILE A 467 -29.81 -18.72 23.50
N PRO A 468 -31.10 -19.01 23.74
CA PRO A 468 -31.57 -20.39 23.87
C PRO A 468 -31.19 -21.21 22.64
N TRP A 469 -30.65 -22.40 22.88
CA TRP A 469 -30.16 -23.30 21.84
C TRP A 469 -31.03 -24.54 21.76
N GLN A 470 -31.43 -24.91 20.55
CA GLN A 470 -32.34 -26.03 20.29
C GLN A 470 -31.54 -27.33 20.14
N ALA A 471 -32.01 -28.42 20.75
CA ALA A 471 -31.47 -29.74 20.44
C ALA A 471 -31.93 -30.18 19.04
N VAL A 472 -31.03 -30.80 18.27
CA VAL A 472 -31.33 -31.30 16.93
C VAL A 472 -31.09 -32.80 16.88
N TYR A 473 -32.09 -33.53 16.39
CA TYR A 473 -32.08 -34.97 16.22
C TYR A 473 -32.31 -35.32 14.75
N LEU A 474 -31.41 -36.11 14.17
CA LEU A 474 -31.60 -36.71 12.85
C LEU A 474 -32.43 -37.98 13.00
N ARG A 475 -33.55 -38.06 12.28
CA ARG A 475 -34.49 -39.19 12.27
C ARG A 475 -34.34 -39.96 10.96
N GLY A 476 -34.01 -41.24 11.05
CA GLY A 476 -33.82 -42.09 9.88
C GLY A 476 -35.10 -42.36 9.12
N THR A 477 -35.03 -42.20 7.80
CA THR A 477 -36.14 -42.45 6.86
C THR A 477 -35.77 -43.46 5.76
N LYS A 478 -34.56 -44.02 5.81
CA LYS A 478 -34.10 -45.04 4.86
C LYS A 478 -34.81 -46.37 5.13
N THR A 479 -35.70 -46.74 4.22
CA THR A 479 -36.44 -48.01 4.22
C THR A 479 -35.61 -49.17 3.72
#